data_AF-A0A9X1N2R7-F1
#
_entry.id   AF-A0A9X1N2R7-F1
#
_cell.length_a   1.000
_cell.length_b   1.000
_cell.length_c   1.000
_cell.angle_alpha   90.00
_cell.angle_beta   90.00
_cell.angle_gamma   90.00
#
_symmetry.space_group_name_H-M   'P 1'
#
loop_
_entity.id
_entity.type
_entity.pdbx_description
1 polymer ?
#
loop_
_entity_poly.entity_id
_entity_poly.type
_entity_poly.pdbx_seq_one_letter_code
_entity_poly.pdbx_strand_id
1 'polypeptide(L)'
;MTTTPPLPRTIPAWIKALDDAPLPAFAGVHGKVRLALRDSSKSMRQIAELIQDSPVLALRFIQEANRGIGDSQPAESLEVALSRIGLQRAEALLARIPAMEAADMPQPLRQLVLISRHASQQANGLFAARLARLWQDIHWGSLLFLSPAWALIGAYPHLLDSWEQRVLVKGEPASRVERELLGVSLLELCLRLAEHWRLPDWIIQGYRLLGTDRRRLIKALHIAHDNEHPLHQQQMLDADPDLRRWLTLPSNTIVLANGLALSSHHSWSGVHSLRWQRLAGLYLQVSLADLQQMVHQQAATSAREIGRTDLWHPAQGLLWPTGTRFQVLRAAPVASDVDLAEWREHCRRLLSEPTPFSNVLQLTATASQALACAGMQRALVLLFDRKQNRLVAQQSAGLPSDAARLTLIPEQSQIVRRLLDKPAQLRLQPANMAQFSALLPGSLKALFSGEHLLLRSLGIDGRVLMLVVSDQNGAPFSDTTLQTFAKTTQCIERALATFSRRGV
;
A
#
# COMPACT_ATOMS: atom_id res chain seq x y z
N MET A 1 -22.27 -4.55 -7.40
CA MET A 1 -20.96 -4.11 -6.88
C MET A 1 -20.87 -4.56 -5.43
N THR A 2 -19.98 -5.50 -5.14
CA THR A 2 -19.77 -6.04 -3.79
C THR A 2 -19.06 -4.98 -2.94
N THR A 3 -19.74 -4.50 -1.90
CA THR A 3 -19.19 -3.57 -0.92
C THR A 3 -17.96 -4.20 -0.27
N THR A 4 -16.78 -3.61 -0.49
CA THR A 4 -15.54 -4.05 0.18
C THR A 4 -15.76 -3.94 1.69
N PRO A 5 -15.58 -5.03 2.47
CA PRO A 5 -15.76 -4.97 3.91
C PRO A 5 -14.81 -3.91 4.52
N PRO A 6 -15.23 -3.25 5.60
CA PRO A 6 -14.40 -2.23 6.24
C PRO A 6 -13.04 -2.81 6.62
N LEU A 7 -11.97 -2.06 6.34
CA LEU A 7 -10.60 -2.47 6.66
C LEU A 7 -10.46 -2.72 8.17
N PRO A 8 -9.78 -3.79 8.60
CA PRO A 8 -9.41 -3.98 10.00
C PRO A 8 -8.64 -2.76 10.52
N ARG A 9 -8.76 -2.49 11.83
CA ARG A 9 -8.12 -1.33 12.50
C ARG A 9 -7.29 -1.71 13.71
N THR A 10 -7.22 -2.99 14.07
CA THR A 10 -6.45 -3.51 15.22
C THR A 10 -5.56 -4.66 14.78
N ILE A 11 -4.45 -4.88 15.50
CA ILE A 11 -3.49 -5.96 15.16
C ILE A 11 -4.17 -7.34 15.13
N PRO A 12 -4.97 -7.77 16.14
CA PRO A 12 -5.59 -9.09 16.08
C PRO A 12 -6.56 -9.27 14.91
N ALA A 13 -7.30 -8.21 14.56
CA ALA A 13 -8.21 -8.23 13.42
C ALA A 13 -7.46 -8.32 12.08
N TRP A 14 -6.33 -7.62 11.96
CA TRP A 14 -5.45 -7.71 10.80
C TRP A 14 -4.81 -9.10 10.66
N ILE A 15 -4.28 -9.67 11.75
CA ILE A 15 -3.71 -11.02 11.72
C ILE A 15 -4.76 -12.01 11.22
N LYS A 16 -5.97 -11.98 11.79
CA LYS A 16 -7.07 -12.85 11.34
C LYS A 16 -7.39 -12.66 9.86
N ALA A 17 -7.52 -11.42 9.39
CA ALA A 17 -7.86 -11.12 8.01
C ALA A 17 -6.77 -11.59 7.01
N LEU A 18 -5.50 -11.53 7.40
CA LEU A 18 -4.36 -11.82 6.52
C LEU A 18 -3.89 -13.28 6.59
N ASP A 19 -4.17 -14.00 7.68
CA ASP A 19 -3.85 -15.42 7.79
C ASP A 19 -4.70 -16.27 6.82
N ASP A 20 -5.97 -15.89 6.66
CA ASP A 20 -6.93 -16.53 5.75
C ASP A 20 -6.83 -15.99 4.31
N ALA A 21 -6.07 -14.92 4.07
CA ALA A 21 -6.03 -14.26 2.77
C ALA A 21 -5.32 -15.14 1.72
N PRO A 22 -5.95 -15.35 0.54
CA PRO A 22 -5.30 -16.06 -0.55
C PRO A 22 -4.12 -15.24 -1.08
N LEU A 23 -2.95 -15.86 -1.16
CA LEU A 23 -1.76 -15.28 -1.79
C LEU A 23 -1.44 -16.13 -3.02
N PRO A 24 -1.70 -15.64 -4.25
CA PRO A 24 -1.57 -16.45 -5.44
C PRO A 24 -0.10 -16.67 -5.83
N ALA A 25 0.21 -17.89 -6.25
CA ALA A 25 1.49 -18.24 -6.86
C ALA A 25 1.40 -18.10 -8.39
N PHE A 26 2.56 -17.93 -9.04
CA PHE A 26 2.64 -17.94 -10.50
C PHE A 26 2.33 -19.33 -11.04
N ALA A 27 1.36 -19.41 -11.97
CA ALA A 27 0.84 -20.68 -12.50
C ALA A 27 1.92 -21.56 -13.15
N GLY A 28 2.86 -20.98 -13.89
CA GLY A 28 3.95 -21.72 -14.52
C GLY A 28 4.84 -22.49 -13.52
N VAL A 29 5.25 -21.85 -12.43
CA VAL A 29 6.07 -22.50 -11.39
C VAL A 29 5.23 -23.49 -10.58
N HIS A 30 3.98 -23.13 -10.26
CA HIS A 30 3.03 -24.02 -9.56
C HIS A 30 2.86 -25.35 -10.32
N GLY A 31 2.63 -25.30 -11.63
CA GLY A 31 2.50 -26.48 -12.48
C GLY A 31 3.76 -27.36 -12.48
N LYS A 32 4.95 -26.76 -12.56
CA LYS A 32 6.24 -27.48 -12.51
C LYS A 32 6.45 -28.18 -11.17
N VAL A 33 6.17 -27.49 -10.05
CA VAL A 33 6.29 -28.07 -8.70
C VAL A 33 5.29 -29.21 -8.51
N ARG A 34 4.05 -29.07 -9.02
CA ARG A 34 3.04 -30.13 -8.95
C ARG A 34 3.49 -31.41 -9.67
N LEU A 35 4.13 -31.27 -10.84
CA LEU A 35 4.70 -32.40 -11.56
C LEU A 35 5.87 -33.02 -10.78
N ALA A 36 6.76 -32.19 -10.23
CA ALA A 36 7.93 -32.65 -9.48
C ALA A 36 7.57 -33.37 -8.18
N LEU A 37 6.52 -32.95 -7.47
CA LEU A 37 6.05 -33.63 -6.24
C LEU A 37 5.48 -35.04 -6.51
N ARG A 38 5.04 -35.31 -7.74
CA ARG A 38 4.51 -36.62 -8.18
C ARG A 38 5.56 -37.52 -8.82
N ASP A 39 6.75 -36.99 -9.08
CA ASP A 39 7.84 -37.70 -9.72
C ASP A 39 8.73 -38.34 -8.65
N SER A 40 8.66 -39.66 -8.53
CA SER A 40 9.43 -40.43 -7.54
C SER A 40 10.95 -40.40 -7.80
N SER A 41 11.40 -39.92 -8.96
CA SER A 41 12.82 -39.74 -9.26
C SER A 41 13.40 -38.43 -8.71
N LYS A 42 12.55 -37.48 -8.29
CA LYS A 42 12.99 -36.17 -7.80
C LYS A 42 13.31 -36.20 -6.31
N SER A 43 14.48 -35.68 -5.96
CA SER A 43 14.84 -35.48 -4.55
C SER A 43 14.18 -34.23 -3.97
N MET A 44 14.08 -34.16 -2.64
CA MET A 44 13.61 -32.97 -1.91
C MET A 44 14.35 -31.70 -2.31
N ARG A 45 15.67 -31.81 -2.48
CA ARG A 45 16.54 -30.72 -2.91
C ARG A 45 16.18 -30.23 -4.31
N GLN A 46 15.98 -31.14 -5.27
CA GLN A 46 15.56 -30.76 -6.63
C GLN A 46 14.17 -30.09 -6.65
N ILE A 47 13.26 -30.54 -5.78
CA ILE A 47 11.94 -29.91 -5.62
C ILE A 47 12.09 -28.52 -4.98
N ALA A 48 12.95 -28.36 -3.98
CA ALA A 48 13.25 -27.08 -3.35
C ALA A 48 13.84 -26.06 -4.34
N GLU A 49 14.76 -26.50 -5.21
CA GLU A 49 15.34 -25.68 -6.29
C GLU A 49 14.26 -25.18 -7.26
N LEU A 50 13.24 -26.00 -7.58
CA LEU A 50 12.11 -25.56 -8.41
C LEU A 50 11.19 -24.56 -7.69
N ILE A 51 11.00 -24.71 -6.38
CA ILE A 51 10.15 -23.81 -5.58
C ILE A 51 10.82 -22.44 -5.41
N GLN A 52 12.16 -22.38 -5.44
CA GLN A 52 12.92 -21.14 -5.26
C GLN A 52 12.55 -20.03 -6.26
N ASP A 53 12.10 -20.41 -7.46
CA ASP A 53 11.62 -19.49 -8.49
C ASP A 53 10.27 -18.82 -8.13
N SER A 54 9.58 -19.28 -7.08
CA SER A 54 8.31 -18.74 -6.60
C SER A 54 8.38 -18.37 -5.12
N PRO A 55 8.62 -17.09 -4.79
CA PRO A 55 8.68 -16.62 -3.41
C PRO A 55 7.40 -16.90 -2.61
N VAL A 56 6.23 -16.87 -3.26
CA VAL A 56 4.94 -17.18 -2.64
C VAL A 56 4.85 -18.66 -2.26
N LEU A 57 5.26 -19.58 -3.15
CA LEU A 57 5.29 -21.00 -2.80
C LEU A 57 6.27 -21.23 -1.65
N ALA A 58 7.47 -20.65 -1.75
CA ALA A 58 8.49 -20.78 -0.72
C ALA A 58 7.96 -20.35 0.67
N LEU A 59 7.30 -19.20 0.75
CA LEU A 59 6.63 -18.72 1.95
C LEU A 59 5.62 -19.75 2.48
N ARG A 60 4.72 -20.25 1.63
CA ARG A 60 3.65 -21.16 2.06
C ARG A 60 4.19 -22.50 2.57
N PHE A 61 5.22 -23.04 1.92
CA PHE A 61 5.90 -24.25 2.41
C PHE A 61 6.59 -23.99 3.75
N ILE A 62 7.34 -22.89 3.91
CA ILE A 62 7.98 -22.57 5.20
C ILE A 62 6.94 -22.36 6.31
N GLN A 63 5.85 -21.65 6.03
CA GLN A 63 4.74 -21.47 6.97
C GLN A 63 4.13 -22.82 7.39
N GLU A 64 3.83 -23.70 6.45
CA GLU A 64 3.24 -25.01 6.74
C GLU A 64 4.21 -25.90 7.54
N ALA A 65 5.52 -25.85 7.24
CA ALA A 65 6.53 -26.57 7.99
C ALA A 65 6.66 -26.06 9.43
N ASN A 66 6.35 -24.78 9.67
CA ASN A 66 6.45 -24.16 10.99
C ASN A 66 5.13 -24.20 11.78
N ARG A 67 4.04 -24.69 11.19
CA ARG A 67 2.79 -24.93 11.90
C ARG A 67 2.91 -26.10 12.87
N GLY A 68 2.51 -25.87 14.12
CA GLY A 68 2.39 -26.92 15.13
C GLY A 68 3.71 -27.50 15.65
N ILE A 69 4.85 -26.84 15.43
CA ILE A 69 6.19 -27.35 15.78
C ILE A 69 6.53 -27.32 17.28
N GLY A 70 5.61 -26.92 18.15
CA GLY A 70 5.85 -26.79 19.60
C GLY A 70 7.06 -25.88 19.89
N ASP A 71 8.02 -26.41 20.64
CA ASP A 71 9.29 -25.76 21.02
C ASP A 71 10.45 -26.04 20.04
N SER A 72 10.18 -26.75 18.93
CA SER A 72 11.22 -27.04 17.93
C SER A 72 11.61 -25.79 17.14
N GLN A 73 12.85 -25.77 16.64
CA GLN A 73 13.34 -24.67 15.82
C GLN A 73 12.57 -24.55 14.48
N PRO A 74 12.23 -23.33 14.04
CA PRO A 74 11.64 -23.09 12.73
C PRO A 74 12.51 -23.63 11.59
N ALA A 75 11.89 -23.99 10.46
CA ALA A 75 12.60 -24.33 9.24
C ALA A 75 13.20 -23.06 8.61
N GLU A 76 14.52 -23.08 8.41
CA GLU A 76 15.30 -21.96 7.87
C GLU A 76 15.53 -22.08 6.35
N SER A 77 15.24 -23.25 5.75
CA SER A 77 15.36 -23.49 4.31
C SER A 77 14.20 -24.32 3.76
N LEU A 78 13.99 -24.26 2.44
CA LEU A 78 12.95 -25.06 1.76
C LEU A 78 13.18 -26.55 1.84
N GLU A 79 14.42 -27.00 1.78
CA GLU A 79 14.73 -28.43 1.89
C GLU A 79 14.30 -28.96 3.26
N VAL A 80 14.65 -28.26 4.35
CA VAL A 80 14.22 -28.59 5.71
C VAL A 80 12.69 -28.53 5.84
N ALA A 81 12.06 -27.51 5.24
CA ALA A 81 10.61 -27.37 5.25
C ALA A 81 9.91 -28.56 4.55
N LEU A 82 10.36 -28.93 3.35
CA LEU A 82 9.81 -30.06 2.60
C LEU A 82 10.02 -31.39 3.32
N SER A 83 11.21 -31.63 3.87
CA SER A 83 11.48 -32.83 4.67
C SER A 83 10.57 -32.94 5.89
N ARG A 84 10.25 -31.82 6.53
CA ARG A 84 9.37 -31.77 7.71
C ARG A 84 7.89 -31.98 7.35
N ILE A 85 7.43 -31.42 6.23
CA ILE A 85 6.05 -31.55 5.78
C ILE A 85 5.78 -32.94 5.19
N GLY A 86 6.74 -33.47 4.41
CA GLY A 86 6.59 -34.67 3.60
C GLY A 86 5.85 -34.42 2.28
N LEU A 87 6.07 -35.29 1.29
CA LEU A 87 5.53 -35.14 -0.08
C LEU A 87 4.00 -35.03 -0.13
N GLN A 88 3.29 -35.90 0.59
CA GLN A 88 1.84 -35.97 0.51
C GLN A 88 1.17 -34.68 1.02
N ARG A 89 1.65 -34.15 2.15
CA ARG A 89 1.16 -32.86 2.67
C ARG A 89 1.62 -31.69 1.81
N ALA A 90 2.82 -31.76 1.23
CA ALA A 90 3.31 -30.75 0.30
C ALA A 90 2.41 -30.66 -0.95
N GLU A 91 1.98 -31.80 -1.51
CA GLU A 91 1.03 -31.84 -2.63
C GLU A 91 -0.35 -31.29 -2.23
N ALA A 92 -0.87 -31.69 -1.07
CA ALA A 92 -2.14 -31.19 -0.55
C ALA A 92 -2.13 -29.68 -0.29
N LEU A 93 -1.01 -29.15 0.22
CA LEU A 93 -0.81 -27.71 0.38
C LEU A 93 -0.80 -27.01 -0.97
N LEU A 94 -0.01 -27.50 -1.93
CA LEU A 94 0.10 -26.90 -3.26
C LEU A 94 -1.27 -26.81 -3.96
N ALA A 95 -2.11 -27.83 -3.81
CA ALA A 95 -3.46 -27.85 -4.38
C ALA A 95 -4.39 -26.75 -3.82
N ARG A 96 -4.12 -26.25 -2.60
CA ARG A 96 -4.89 -25.17 -1.96
C ARG A 96 -4.38 -23.77 -2.31
N ILE A 97 -3.15 -23.65 -2.82
CA ILE A 97 -2.57 -22.35 -3.18
C ILE A 97 -3.13 -21.93 -4.54
N PRO A 98 -3.78 -20.76 -4.66
CA PRO A 98 -4.26 -20.26 -5.94
C PRO A 98 -3.10 -20.08 -6.92
N ALA A 99 -3.29 -20.55 -8.15
CA ALA A 99 -2.34 -20.37 -9.24
C ALA A 99 -2.93 -19.35 -10.22
N MET A 100 -2.17 -18.30 -10.54
CA MET A 100 -2.61 -17.25 -11.46
C MET A 100 -1.51 -16.93 -12.47
N GLU A 101 -1.92 -16.54 -13.67
CA GLU A 101 -1.01 -15.93 -14.64
C GLU A 101 -0.56 -14.55 -14.14
N ALA A 102 0.64 -14.12 -14.56
CA ALA A 102 1.19 -12.85 -14.10
C ALA A 102 0.31 -11.65 -14.49
N ALA A 103 -0.37 -11.71 -15.63
CA ALA A 103 -1.26 -10.65 -16.11
C ALA A 103 -2.48 -10.45 -15.21
N ASP A 104 -3.01 -11.53 -14.63
CA ASP A 104 -4.21 -11.49 -13.77
C ASP A 104 -3.88 -11.19 -12.31
N MET A 105 -2.63 -11.36 -11.90
CA MET A 105 -2.19 -11.08 -10.54
C MET A 105 -2.09 -9.57 -10.30
N PRO A 106 -2.57 -9.05 -9.13
CA PRO A 106 -2.47 -7.63 -8.82
C PRO A 106 -1.05 -7.08 -9.00
N GLN A 107 -0.93 -6.06 -9.84
CA GLN A 107 0.37 -5.45 -10.16
C GLN A 107 1.12 -4.93 -8.91
N PRO A 108 0.46 -4.32 -7.89
CA PRO A 108 1.11 -3.95 -6.63
C PRO A 108 1.75 -5.13 -5.89
N LEU A 109 1.10 -6.30 -5.88
CA LEU A 109 1.66 -7.52 -5.26
C LEU A 109 2.89 -7.99 -6.03
N ARG A 110 2.79 -8.09 -7.37
CA ARG A 110 3.91 -8.49 -8.22
C ARG A 110 5.11 -7.56 -8.05
N GLN A 111 4.86 -6.25 -7.93
CA GLN A 111 5.88 -5.23 -7.69
C GLN A 111 6.62 -5.46 -6.37
N LEU A 112 5.90 -5.78 -5.28
CA LEU A 112 6.49 -6.02 -3.97
C LEU A 112 7.29 -7.34 -3.90
N VAL A 113 6.82 -8.38 -4.60
CA VAL A 113 7.58 -9.63 -4.80
C VAL A 113 8.87 -9.36 -5.58
N LEU A 114 8.84 -8.54 -6.63
CA LEU A 114 10.03 -8.13 -7.37
C LEU A 114 11.03 -7.38 -6.49
N ILE A 115 10.58 -6.43 -5.66
CA ILE A 115 11.45 -5.72 -4.70
C ILE A 115 12.16 -6.71 -3.78
N SER A 116 11.46 -7.75 -3.34
CA SER A 116 12.02 -8.75 -2.42
C SER A 116 12.99 -9.70 -3.11
N ARG A 117 12.75 -10.06 -4.39
CA ARG A 117 13.73 -10.77 -5.22
C ARG A 117 14.99 -9.93 -5.43
N HIS A 118 14.83 -8.63 -5.69
CA HIS A 118 15.95 -7.70 -5.77
C HIS A 118 16.70 -7.60 -4.43
N ALA A 119 16.00 -7.55 -3.29
CA ALA A 119 16.63 -7.60 -1.97
C ALA A 119 17.46 -8.87 -1.76
N SER A 120 16.94 -10.04 -2.15
CA SER A 120 17.70 -11.28 -2.11
C SER A 120 18.93 -11.24 -3.03
N GLN A 121 18.82 -10.67 -4.24
CA GLN A 121 19.97 -10.50 -5.13
C GLN A 121 21.04 -9.59 -4.51
N GLN A 122 20.64 -8.46 -3.93
CA GLN A 122 21.55 -7.56 -3.20
C GLN A 122 22.23 -8.31 -2.06
N ALA A 123 21.47 -9.05 -1.25
CA ALA A 123 22.01 -9.78 -0.11
C ALA A 123 23.06 -10.83 -0.54
N ASN A 124 22.74 -11.62 -1.56
CA ASN A 124 23.64 -12.64 -2.07
C ASN A 124 24.90 -12.01 -2.69
N GLY A 125 24.75 -10.99 -3.52
CA GLY A 125 25.88 -10.33 -4.18
C GLY A 125 26.80 -9.55 -3.24
N LEU A 126 26.28 -9.02 -2.13
CA LEU A 126 27.06 -8.22 -1.18
C LEU A 126 27.67 -9.05 -0.04
N PHE A 127 26.95 -10.08 0.44
CA PHE A 127 27.30 -10.74 1.70
C PHE A 127 27.65 -12.22 1.57
N ALA A 128 27.13 -12.94 0.56
CA ALA A 128 27.25 -14.40 0.51
C ALA A 128 28.70 -14.88 0.37
N ALA A 129 29.56 -14.15 -0.36
CA ALA A 129 30.97 -14.52 -0.47
C ALA A 129 31.71 -14.49 0.89
N ARG A 130 31.38 -13.53 1.75
CA ARG A 130 31.98 -13.40 3.10
C ARG A 130 31.33 -14.32 4.13
N LEU A 131 30.07 -14.70 3.91
CA LEU A 131 29.24 -15.49 4.82
C LEU A 131 28.71 -16.76 4.14
N ALA A 132 29.57 -17.47 3.40
CA ALA A 132 29.16 -18.57 2.50
C ALA A 132 28.38 -19.69 3.20
N ARG A 133 28.66 -19.98 4.48
CA ARG A 133 27.93 -21.01 5.25
C ARG A 133 26.50 -20.61 5.62
N LEU A 134 26.19 -19.31 5.57
CA LEU A 134 24.90 -18.72 5.94
C LEU A 134 24.11 -18.25 4.71
N TRP A 135 24.51 -18.67 3.50
CA TRP A 135 23.91 -18.16 2.27
C TRP A 135 22.41 -18.46 2.18
N GLN A 136 21.95 -19.61 2.70
CA GLN A 136 20.53 -19.97 2.71
C GLN A 136 19.73 -19.03 3.61
N ASP A 137 20.22 -18.72 4.81
CA ASP A 137 19.60 -17.78 5.75
C ASP A 137 19.54 -16.37 5.16
N ILE A 138 20.64 -15.94 4.52
CA ILE A 138 20.71 -14.64 3.84
C ILE A 138 19.71 -14.59 2.68
N HIS A 139 19.65 -15.64 1.86
CA HIS A 139 18.76 -15.73 0.71
C HIS A 139 17.27 -15.71 1.14
N TRP A 140 16.87 -16.64 2.01
CA TRP A 140 15.47 -16.79 2.45
C TRP A 140 15.03 -15.65 3.35
N GLY A 141 15.89 -15.23 4.27
CA GLY A 141 15.64 -14.10 5.14
C GLY A 141 15.43 -12.81 4.35
N SER A 142 16.26 -12.55 3.34
CA SER A 142 16.13 -11.35 2.52
C SER A 142 14.95 -11.41 1.56
N LEU A 143 14.68 -12.58 0.98
CA LEU A 143 13.55 -12.80 0.08
C LEU A 143 12.20 -12.71 0.80
N LEU A 144 12.07 -13.30 1.99
CA LEU A 144 10.80 -13.39 2.71
C LEU A 144 10.59 -12.25 3.70
N PHE A 145 11.54 -11.33 3.85
CA PHE A 145 11.44 -10.23 4.80
C PHE A 145 10.13 -9.45 4.64
N LEU A 146 9.76 -9.08 3.41
CA LEU A 146 8.54 -8.32 3.10
C LEU A 146 7.28 -9.19 2.94
N SER A 147 7.35 -10.50 3.22
CA SER A 147 6.20 -11.40 3.06
C SER A 147 4.95 -11.04 3.86
N PRO A 148 5.02 -10.45 5.08
CA PRO A 148 3.83 -9.92 5.74
C PRO A 148 3.13 -8.82 4.93
N ALA A 149 3.91 -7.95 4.27
CA ALA A 149 3.38 -6.92 3.40
C ALA A 149 2.84 -7.51 2.08
N TRP A 150 3.35 -8.65 1.59
CA TRP A 150 2.75 -9.33 0.43
C TRP A 150 1.33 -9.78 0.72
N ALA A 151 1.05 -10.35 1.90
CA ALA A 151 -0.31 -10.73 2.26
C ALA A 151 -1.23 -9.51 2.36
N LEU A 152 -0.75 -8.41 2.96
CA LEU A 152 -1.49 -7.16 3.04
C LEU A 152 -1.86 -6.62 1.65
N ILE A 153 -0.89 -6.52 0.75
CA ILE A 153 -1.09 -5.98 -0.60
C ILE A 153 -1.80 -6.96 -1.51
N GLY A 154 -1.65 -8.26 -1.30
CA GLY A 154 -2.42 -9.30 -2.00
C GLY A 154 -3.91 -9.19 -1.71
N ALA A 155 -4.29 -8.97 -0.45
CA ALA A 155 -5.69 -8.78 -0.05
C ALA A 155 -6.21 -7.37 -0.36
N TYR A 156 -5.37 -6.33 -0.23
CA TYR A 156 -5.76 -4.93 -0.37
C TYR A 156 -4.76 -4.15 -1.24
N PRO A 157 -4.74 -4.35 -2.58
CA PRO A 157 -3.71 -3.79 -3.46
C PRO A 157 -3.62 -2.25 -3.44
N HIS A 158 -4.77 -1.58 -3.29
CA HIS A 158 -4.88 -0.11 -3.25
C HIS A 158 -4.09 0.56 -2.10
N LEU A 159 -3.76 -0.20 -1.05
CA LEU A 159 -3.01 0.32 0.09
C LEU A 159 -1.57 0.69 -0.28
N LEU A 160 -0.93 -0.07 -1.17
CA LEU A 160 0.44 0.23 -1.60
C LEU A 160 0.48 1.59 -2.31
N ASP A 161 -0.37 1.76 -3.32
CA ASP A 161 -0.45 3.01 -4.08
C ASP A 161 -0.74 4.21 -3.18
N SER A 162 -1.69 4.05 -2.26
CA SER A 162 -2.06 5.10 -1.30
C SER A 162 -0.88 5.46 -0.38
N TRP A 163 -0.16 4.45 0.11
CA TRP A 163 0.99 4.65 0.98
C TRP A 163 2.16 5.29 0.23
N GLU A 164 2.50 4.81 -0.98
CA GLU A 164 3.61 5.35 -1.78
C GLU A 164 3.38 6.81 -2.18
N GLN A 165 2.18 7.14 -2.65
CA GLN A 165 1.85 8.52 -3.05
C GLN A 165 1.90 9.48 -1.86
N ARG A 166 1.50 9.04 -0.67
CA ARG A 166 1.48 9.89 0.52
C ARG A 166 2.85 10.00 1.19
N VAL A 167 3.54 8.88 1.38
CA VAL A 167 4.81 8.82 2.11
C VAL A 167 5.99 9.15 1.21
N LEU A 168 6.13 8.48 0.06
CA LEU A 168 7.32 8.62 -0.78
C LEU A 168 7.25 9.86 -1.68
N VAL A 169 6.07 10.17 -2.23
CA VAL A 169 5.92 11.30 -3.15
C VAL A 169 5.61 12.60 -2.41
N LYS A 170 4.54 12.62 -1.60
CA LYS A 170 4.12 13.84 -0.86
C LYS A 170 4.94 14.09 0.42
N GLY A 171 5.74 13.14 0.88
CA GLY A 171 6.58 13.30 2.06
C GLY A 171 5.80 13.36 3.38
N GLU A 172 4.57 12.84 3.42
CA GLU A 172 3.81 12.76 4.67
C GLU A 172 4.50 11.81 5.67
N PRO A 173 4.47 12.10 6.98
CA PRO A 173 5.04 11.20 7.98
C PRO A 173 4.38 9.81 7.91
N ALA A 174 5.20 8.77 7.67
CA ALA A 174 4.72 7.38 7.53
C ALA A 174 3.84 6.95 8.71
N SER A 175 4.22 7.30 9.94
CA SER A 175 3.44 6.97 11.14
C SER A 175 2.03 7.56 11.16
N ARG A 176 1.81 8.73 10.54
CA ARG A 176 0.48 9.34 10.38
C ARG A 176 -0.32 8.59 9.32
N VAL A 177 0.29 8.39 8.15
CA VAL A 177 -0.33 7.71 7.00
C VAL A 177 -0.73 6.28 7.37
N GLU A 178 0.13 5.53 8.06
CA GLU A 178 -0.13 4.16 8.51
C GLU A 178 -1.33 4.09 9.48
N ARG A 179 -1.42 5.00 10.46
CA ARG A 179 -2.58 5.04 11.38
C ARG A 179 -3.88 5.36 10.63
N GLU A 180 -3.84 6.24 9.65
CA GLU A 180 -5.03 6.58 8.87
C GLU A 180 -5.48 5.43 7.95
N LEU A 181 -4.53 4.79 7.25
CA LEU A 181 -4.81 3.71 6.31
C LEU A 181 -5.13 2.38 7.01
N LEU A 182 -4.34 2.00 8.01
CA LEU A 182 -4.36 0.67 8.64
C LEU A 182 -4.95 0.68 10.06
N GLY A 183 -5.05 1.84 10.72
CA GLY A 183 -5.36 1.94 12.15
C GLY A 183 -4.21 1.55 13.09
N VAL A 184 -3.13 0.96 12.55
CA VAL A 184 -1.95 0.46 13.28
C VAL A 184 -0.67 0.84 12.55
N SER A 185 0.49 0.68 13.19
CA SER A 185 1.76 0.82 12.47
C SER A 185 1.97 -0.38 11.54
N LEU A 186 2.42 -0.11 10.32
CA LEU A 186 2.74 -1.16 9.34
C LEU A 186 3.86 -2.06 9.85
N LEU A 187 4.91 -1.47 10.44
CA LEU A 187 6.05 -2.22 10.94
C LEU A 187 5.65 -3.17 12.07
N GLU A 188 4.82 -2.70 13.00
CA GLU A 188 4.30 -3.53 14.09
C GLU A 188 3.40 -4.64 13.56
N LEU A 189 2.53 -4.35 12.59
CA LEU A 189 1.71 -5.36 11.94
C LEU A 189 2.58 -6.44 11.28
N CYS A 190 3.62 -6.05 10.54
CA CYS A 190 4.52 -6.99 9.90
C CYS A 190 5.30 -7.85 10.92
N LEU A 191 5.76 -7.25 12.02
CA LEU A 191 6.41 -8.00 13.12
C LEU A 191 5.47 -9.06 13.69
N ARG A 192 4.23 -8.68 14.05
CA ARG A 192 3.27 -9.58 14.68
C ARG A 192 2.80 -10.68 13.74
N LEU A 193 2.70 -10.40 12.44
CA LEU A 193 2.46 -11.42 11.41
C LEU A 193 3.65 -12.38 11.25
N ALA A 194 4.89 -11.86 11.22
CA ALA A 194 6.08 -12.69 11.11
C ALA A 194 6.21 -13.64 12.32
N GLU A 195 5.89 -13.16 13.52
CA GLU A 195 5.82 -13.97 14.74
C GLU A 195 4.67 -15.01 14.68
N HIS A 196 3.46 -14.60 14.26
CA HIS A 196 2.31 -15.49 14.12
C HIS A 196 2.58 -16.63 13.13
N TRP A 197 3.21 -16.31 11.99
CA TRP A 197 3.60 -17.29 10.98
C TRP A 197 4.88 -18.06 11.29
N ARG A 198 5.57 -17.71 12.38
CA ARG A 198 6.86 -18.30 12.78
C ARG A 198 7.85 -18.29 11.62
N LEU A 199 8.02 -17.13 10.99
CA LEU A 199 9.03 -16.95 9.95
C LEU A 199 10.45 -17.13 10.52
N PRO A 200 11.47 -17.39 9.69
CA PRO A 200 12.86 -17.50 10.13
C PRO A 200 13.28 -16.37 11.08
N ASP A 201 14.04 -16.72 12.11
CA ASP A 201 14.24 -15.83 13.27
C ASP A 201 14.90 -14.50 12.90
N TRP A 202 15.77 -14.49 11.88
CA TRP A 202 16.41 -13.24 11.44
C TRP A 202 15.42 -12.24 10.83
N ILE A 203 14.27 -12.68 10.29
CA ILE A 203 13.20 -11.79 9.82
C ILE A 203 12.56 -11.10 11.03
N ILE A 204 12.26 -11.85 12.08
CA ILE A 204 11.68 -11.33 13.34
C ILE A 204 12.67 -10.36 13.99
N GLN A 205 13.95 -10.71 14.08
CA GLN A 205 15.01 -9.84 14.58
C GLN A 205 15.11 -8.55 13.76
N GLY A 206 15.02 -8.63 12.43
CA GLY A 206 15.06 -7.46 11.56
C GLY A 206 13.90 -6.50 11.80
N TYR A 207 12.68 -7.01 12.00
CA TYR A 207 11.53 -6.19 12.37
C TYR A 207 11.68 -5.55 13.75
N ARG A 208 12.16 -6.29 14.76
CA ARG A 208 12.47 -5.75 16.09
C ARG A 208 13.55 -4.66 16.03
N LEU A 209 14.58 -4.85 15.22
CA LEU A 209 15.63 -3.87 14.97
C LEU A 209 15.06 -2.55 14.44
N LEU A 210 14.18 -2.63 13.43
CA LEU A 210 13.52 -1.45 12.85
C LEU A 210 12.49 -0.82 13.80
N GLY A 211 11.98 -1.58 14.76
CA GLY A 211 10.90 -1.19 15.67
C GLY A 211 11.41 -0.76 17.05
N THR A 212 11.73 -1.74 17.89
CA THR A 212 12.09 -1.57 19.31
C THR A 212 13.54 -1.12 19.51
N ASP A 213 14.47 -1.61 18.68
CA ASP A 213 15.92 -1.42 18.92
C ASP A 213 16.54 -0.28 18.09
N ARG A 214 15.72 0.71 17.70
CA ARG A 214 16.12 1.83 16.83
C ARG A 214 17.35 2.60 17.29
N ARG A 215 17.64 2.62 18.60
CA ARG A 215 18.76 3.39 19.15
C ARG A 215 20.11 2.91 18.63
N ARG A 216 20.33 1.60 18.51
CA ARG A 216 21.59 1.05 17.95
C ARG A 216 21.72 1.38 16.47
N LEU A 217 20.62 1.23 15.72
CA LEU A 217 20.57 1.61 14.31
C LEU A 217 20.87 3.11 14.11
N ILE A 218 20.31 3.99 14.92
CA ILE A 218 20.57 5.44 14.84
C ILE A 218 22.05 5.75 15.13
N LYS A 219 22.63 5.14 16.16
CA LYS A 219 24.08 5.29 16.44
C LYS A 219 24.94 4.84 15.26
N ALA A 220 24.66 3.67 14.70
CA ALA A 220 25.40 3.17 13.54
C ALA A 220 25.21 4.04 12.30
N LEU A 221 24.00 4.55 12.05
CA LEU A 221 23.73 5.50 10.97
C LEU A 221 24.47 6.83 11.15
N HIS A 222 24.64 7.29 12.40
CA HIS A 222 25.43 8.48 12.70
C HIS A 222 26.90 8.28 12.35
N ILE A 223 27.50 7.15 12.74
CA ILE A 223 28.87 6.78 12.35
C ILE A 223 28.99 6.65 10.83
N ALA A 224 28.03 5.94 10.21
CA ALA A 224 28.01 5.72 8.77
C ALA A 224 27.88 7.02 7.96
N HIS A 225 27.31 8.08 8.54
CA HIS A 225 27.18 9.37 7.88
C HIS A 225 28.54 9.98 7.51
N ASP A 226 29.56 9.76 8.34
CA ASP A 226 30.92 10.29 8.18
C ASP A 226 31.78 9.42 7.24
N ASN A 227 31.23 9.09 6.07
CA ASN A 227 31.82 8.12 5.15
C ASN A 227 33.10 8.59 4.44
N GLU A 228 33.50 9.86 4.64
CA GLU A 228 34.73 10.44 4.07
C GLU A 228 35.94 10.23 5.00
N HIS A 229 35.71 9.81 6.25
CA HIS A 229 36.74 9.60 7.26
C HIS A 229 36.72 8.16 7.83
N PRO A 230 37.11 7.12 7.05
CA PRO A 230 37.02 5.72 7.48
C PRO A 230 37.76 5.41 8.79
N LEU A 231 38.91 6.06 9.03
CA LEU A 231 39.67 5.89 10.27
C LEU A 231 38.89 6.40 11.48
N HIS A 232 38.19 7.53 11.35
CA HIS A 232 37.37 8.06 12.42
C HIS A 232 36.15 7.15 12.68
N GLN A 233 35.52 6.63 11.63
CA GLN A 233 34.45 5.64 11.77
C GLN A 233 34.91 4.40 12.55
N GLN A 234 36.12 3.90 12.24
CA GLN A 234 36.72 2.78 12.95
C GLN A 234 36.98 3.11 14.42
N GLN A 235 37.56 4.28 14.72
CA GLN A 235 37.79 4.74 16.10
C GLN A 235 36.48 4.84 16.90
N MET A 236 35.40 5.34 16.29
CA MET A 236 34.09 5.42 16.93
C MET A 236 33.50 4.03 17.23
N LEU A 237 33.69 3.06 16.33
CA LEU A 237 33.26 1.68 16.55
C LEU A 237 34.12 0.96 17.59
N ASP A 238 35.43 1.23 17.63
CA ASP A 238 36.34 0.66 18.62
C ASP A 238 36.07 1.20 20.03
N ALA A 239 35.57 2.43 20.13
CA ALA A 239 35.11 3.04 21.38
C ALA A 239 33.75 2.48 21.89
N ASP A 240 32.96 1.80 21.04
CA ASP A 240 31.69 1.15 21.40
C ASP A 240 31.68 -0.32 20.90
N PRO A 241 32.40 -1.24 21.59
CA PRO A 241 32.53 -2.64 21.17
C PRO A 241 31.20 -3.38 21.04
N ASP A 242 30.20 -3.01 21.86
CA ASP A 242 28.85 -3.57 21.79
C ASP A 242 28.15 -3.18 20.49
N LEU A 243 28.25 -1.91 20.09
CA LEU A 243 27.74 -1.44 18.80
C LEU A 243 28.47 -2.10 17.63
N ARG A 244 29.80 -2.23 17.71
CA ARG A 244 30.59 -2.91 16.68
C ARG A 244 30.16 -4.36 16.52
N ARG A 245 30.06 -5.12 17.62
CA ARG A 245 29.60 -6.52 17.62
C ARG A 245 28.19 -6.63 17.05
N TRP A 246 27.27 -5.76 17.48
CA TRP A 246 25.90 -5.72 16.98
C TRP A 246 25.87 -5.44 15.47
N LEU A 247 26.63 -4.45 14.99
CA LEU A 247 26.63 -4.05 13.59
C LEU A 247 27.01 -5.23 12.71
N THR A 248 28.04 -5.99 13.08
CA THR A 248 28.59 -7.11 12.30
C THR A 248 27.80 -8.42 12.43
N LEU A 249 26.64 -8.43 13.10
CA LEU A 249 25.80 -9.62 13.17
C LEU A 249 25.29 -10.00 11.77
N PRO A 250 25.43 -11.27 11.33
CA PRO A 250 24.92 -11.73 10.04
C PRO A 250 23.43 -11.46 9.81
N SER A 251 22.60 -11.48 10.86
CA SER A 251 21.17 -11.20 10.76
C SER A 251 20.84 -9.79 10.28
N ASN A 252 21.74 -8.81 10.48
CA ASN A 252 21.56 -7.46 9.95
C ASN A 252 21.60 -7.40 8.43
N THR A 253 22.22 -8.37 7.75
CA THR A 253 22.34 -8.38 6.28
C THR A 253 20.98 -8.34 5.58
N ILE A 254 19.95 -8.97 6.18
CA ILE A 254 18.58 -8.98 5.67
C ILE A 254 17.99 -7.57 5.66
N VAL A 255 18.15 -6.82 6.76
CA VAL A 255 17.65 -5.46 6.88
C VAL A 255 18.40 -4.52 5.95
N LEU A 256 19.73 -4.67 5.85
CA LEU A 256 20.55 -3.87 4.94
C LEU A 256 20.12 -4.08 3.48
N ALA A 257 19.97 -5.33 3.05
CA ALA A 257 19.57 -5.66 1.68
C ALA A 257 18.15 -5.18 1.35
N ASN A 258 17.19 -5.37 2.27
CA ASN A 258 15.82 -4.88 2.08
C ASN A 258 15.74 -3.36 2.10
N GLY A 259 16.53 -2.69 2.96
CA GLY A 259 16.67 -1.24 2.98
C GLY A 259 17.19 -0.69 1.66
N LEU A 260 18.24 -1.31 1.09
CA LEU A 260 18.78 -0.96 -0.23
C LEU A 260 17.76 -1.19 -1.35
N ALA A 261 17.03 -2.31 -1.34
CA ALA A 261 16.04 -2.62 -2.38
C ALA A 261 14.82 -1.69 -2.33
N LEU A 262 14.26 -1.43 -1.14
CA LEU A 262 13.12 -0.52 -0.98
C LEU A 262 13.49 0.94 -1.28
N SER A 263 14.66 1.40 -0.84
CA SER A 263 15.06 2.79 -1.08
C SER A 263 15.41 3.05 -2.54
N SER A 264 16.07 2.10 -3.23
CA SER A 264 16.38 2.21 -4.65
C SER A 264 15.13 2.09 -5.55
N HIS A 265 14.06 1.46 -5.07
CA HIS A 265 12.75 1.50 -5.72
C HIS A 265 12.23 2.93 -5.91
N HIS A 266 12.55 3.84 -4.99
CA HIS A 266 12.18 5.25 -5.07
C HIS A 266 13.24 6.13 -5.76
N SER A 267 14.51 5.98 -5.39
CA SER A 267 15.62 6.75 -5.97
C SER A 267 16.99 6.14 -5.61
N TRP A 268 17.95 6.20 -6.53
CA TRP A 268 19.35 5.82 -6.24
C TRP A 268 20.11 6.83 -5.39
N SER A 269 19.71 8.11 -5.45
CA SER A 269 20.46 9.24 -4.87
C SER A 269 19.67 9.98 -3.79
N GLY A 270 18.42 9.58 -3.53
CA GLY A 270 17.62 10.12 -2.45
C GLY A 270 18.25 9.87 -1.07
N VAL A 271 17.95 10.76 -0.11
CA VAL A 271 18.50 10.73 1.25
C VAL A 271 18.29 9.37 1.94
N HIS A 272 17.14 8.74 1.72
CA HIS A 272 16.86 7.41 2.26
C HIS A 272 17.76 6.31 1.68
N SER A 273 18.04 6.36 0.37
CA SER A 273 18.93 5.42 -0.30
C SER A 273 20.37 5.59 0.15
N LEU A 274 20.83 6.85 0.24
CA LEU A 274 22.18 7.16 0.72
C LEU A 274 22.42 6.68 2.16
N ARG A 275 21.42 6.77 3.05
CA ARG A 275 21.52 6.24 4.43
C ARG A 275 21.78 4.74 4.45
N TRP A 276 21.03 3.97 3.65
CA TRP A 276 21.18 2.51 3.58
C TRP A 276 22.49 2.11 2.90
N GLN A 277 22.90 2.84 1.86
CA GLN A 277 24.22 2.66 1.24
C GLN A 277 25.33 2.88 2.27
N ARG A 278 25.39 4.06 2.92
CA ARG A 278 26.41 4.34 3.94
C ARG A 278 26.47 3.28 5.05
N LEU A 279 25.31 2.84 5.57
CA LEU A 279 25.26 1.82 6.60
C LEU A 279 25.78 0.45 6.12
N ALA A 280 25.41 0.03 4.90
CA ALA A 280 25.92 -1.19 4.31
C ALA A 280 27.42 -1.10 4.01
N GLY A 281 27.92 0.09 3.62
CA GLY A 281 29.34 0.36 3.41
C GLY A 281 30.13 0.25 4.72
N LEU A 282 29.59 0.80 5.82
CA LEU A 282 30.16 0.67 7.15
C LEU A 282 30.21 -0.80 7.60
N TYR A 283 29.13 -1.58 7.36
CA TYR A 283 29.10 -3.02 7.64
C TYR A 283 30.17 -3.78 6.84
N LEU A 284 30.29 -3.49 5.54
CA LEU A 284 31.22 -4.15 4.63
C LEU A 284 32.66 -3.60 4.71
N GLN A 285 32.87 -2.49 5.42
CA GLN A 285 34.15 -1.77 5.48
C GLN A 285 34.67 -1.45 4.06
N VAL A 286 33.80 -0.93 3.21
CA VAL A 286 34.14 -0.47 1.85
C VAL A 286 33.75 0.99 1.68
N SER A 287 34.38 1.66 0.70
CA SER A 287 34.03 3.05 0.39
C SER A 287 32.58 3.14 -0.12
N LEU A 288 31.97 4.33 0.01
CA LEU A 288 30.63 4.56 -0.53
C LEU A 288 30.58 4.34 -2.05
N ALA A 289 31.64 4.73 -2.78
CA ALA A 289 31.73 4.57 -4.22
C ALA A 289 31.75 3.09 -4.63
N ASP A 290 32.57 2.26 -3.96
CA ASP A 290 32.64 0.83 -4.22
C ASP A 290 31.30 0.16 -3.93
N LEU A 291 30.67 0.51 -2.82
CA LEU A 291 29.35 -0.03 -2.50
C LEU A 291 28.31 0.37 -3.56
N GLN A 292 28.27 1.63 -3.98
CA GLN A 292 27.35 2.07 -5.01
C GLN A 292 27.55 1.29 -6.30
N GLN A 293 28.80 1.06 -6.70
CA GLN A 293 29.13 0.20 -7.84
C GLN A 293 28.60 -1.23 -7.64
N MET A 294 28.86 -1.86 -6.50
CA MET A 294 28.39 -3.21 -6.20
C MET A 294 26.85 -3.30 -6.25
N VAL A 295 26.16 -2.38 -5.58
CA VAL A 295 24.69 -2.36 -5.52
C VAL A 295 24.08 -2.13 -6.91
N HIS A 296 24.65 -1.25 -7.73
CA HIS A 296 24.20 -1.03 -9.11
C HIS A 296 24.42 -2.27 -9.99
N GLN A 297 25.56 -2.95 -9.86
CA GLN A 297 25.84 -4.21 -10.58
C GLN A 297 24.86 -5.32 -10.19
N GLN A 298 24.51 -5.43 -8.90
CA GLN A 298 23.50 -6.38 -8.44
C GLN A 298 22.11 -6.03 -8.94
N ALA A 299 21.75 -4.75 -9.03
CA ALA A 299 20.49 -4.32 -9.64
C ALA A 299 20.43 -4.72 -11.12
N ALA A 300 21.49 -4.49 -11.88
CA ALA A 300 21.58 -4.88 -13.29
C ALA A 300 21.49 -6.41 -13.46
N THR A 301 22.13 -7.19 -12.57
CA THR A 301 22.05 -8.65 -12.57
C THR A 301 20.63 -9.13 -12.26
N SER A 302 19.99 -8.58 -11.23
CA SER A 302 18.60 -8.90 -10.89
C SER A 302 17.65 -8.63 -12.05
N ALA A 303 17.82 -7.50 -12.75
CA ALA A 303 17.00 -7.16 -13.91
C ALA A 303 17.19 -8.16 -15.07
N ARG A 304 18.42 -8.64 -15.30
CA ARG A 304 18.70 -9.67 -16.31
C ARG A 304 18.04 -11.01 -15.97
N GLU A 305 18.09 -11.43 -14.72
CA GLU A 305 17.48 -12.67 -14.24
C GLU A 305 15.95 -12.64 -14.27
N ILE A 306 15.36 -11.49 -13.95
CA ILE A 306 13.90 -11.30 -14.06
C ILE A 306 13.46 -11.29 -15.53
N GLY A 307 14.28 -10.73 -16.42
CA GLY A 307 13.98 -10.61 -17.84
C GLY A 307 12.94 -9.52 -18.13
N ARG A 308 12.23 -9.66 -19.26
CA ARG A 308 11.24 -8.67 -19.71
C ARG A 308 10.03 -8.68 -18.77
N THR A 309 9.68 -7.51 -18.24
CA THR A 309 8.55 -7.34 -17.32
C THR A 309 7.85 -5.99 -17.55
N ASP A 310 6.57 -5.91 -17.19
CA ASP A 310 5.75 -4.70 -17.10
C ASP A 310 5.98 -3.93 -15.78
N LEU A 311 6.77 -4.50 -14.87
CA LEU A 311 7.05 -3.94 -13.55
C LEU A 311 8.20 -2.95 -13.57
N TRP A 312 8.18 -2.07 -12.57
CA TRP A 312 9.30 -1.16 -12.31
C TRP A 312 10.46 -1.90 -11.64
N HIS A 313 11.67 -1.77 -12.20
CA HIS A 313 12.90 -2.30 -11.59
C HIS A 313 13.93 -1.17 -11.40
N PRO A 314 14.57 -1.03 -10.21
CA PRO A 314 15.56 0.03 -9.94
C PRO A 314 16.73 0.07 -10.94
N ALA A 315 17.06 -1.02 -11.60
CA ALA A 315 18.08 -1.05 -12.65
C ALA A 315 17.77 -0.14 -13.85
N GLN A 316 16.49 0.03 -14.20
CA GLN A 316 16.07 1.04 -15.18
C GLN A 316 16.51 2.43 -14.71
N GLY A 317 16.44 2.63 -13.39
CA GLY A 317 16.89 3.77 -12.60
C GLY A 317 18.28 4.29 -12.95
N LEU A 318 19.18 3.37 -13.31
CA LEU A 318 20.60 3.63 -13.53
C LEU A 318 20.88 4.41 -14.83
N LEU A 319 19.91 4.43 -15.75
CA LEU A 319 20.02 5.15 -17.03
C LEU A 319 19.68 6.64 -16.89
N TRP A 320 19.02 7.04 -15.80
CA TRP A 320 18.63 8.43 -15.59
C TRP A 320 19.69 9.23 -14.83
N PRO A 321 19.64 10.57 -14.95
CA PRO A 321 20.54 11.45 -14.20
C PRO A 321 20.47 11.24 -12.68
N THR A 322 21.60 11.49 -12.02
CA THR A 322 21.67 11.56 -10.55
C THR A 322 20.67 12.58 -10.02
N GLY A 323 19.99 12.25 -8.92
CA GLY A 323 18.94 13.04 -8.30
C GLY A 323 17.52 12.65 -8.72
N THR A 324 17.36 11.82 -9.76
CA THR A 324 16.04 11.42 -10.26
C THR A 324 15.26 10.63 -9.21
N ARG A 325 13.97 10.98 -9.06
CA ARG A 325 12.98 10.22 -8.31
C ARG A 325 12.08 9.48 -9.29
N PHE A 326 11.85 8.21 -9.03
CA PHE A 326 11.14 7.33 -9.95
C PHE A 326 9.64 7.27 -9.67
N GLN A 327 9.28 7.35 -8.39
CA GLN A 327 7.89 7.46 -7.98
C GLN A 327 7.45 8.92 -8.10
N VAL A 328 6.57 9.18 -9.08
CA VAL A 328 6.00 10.50 -9.35
C VAL A 328 4.56 10.58 -8.86
N LEU A 329 4.07 11.81 -8.67
CA LEU A 329 2.68 12.05 -8.32
C LEU A 329 1.80 11.52 -9.45
N ARG A 330 0.98 10.52 -9.14
CA ARG A 330 0.00 10.02 -10.11
C ARG A 330 -1.09 11.06 -10.26
N ALA A 331 -1.31 11.50 -11.49
CA ALA A 331 -2.46 12.33 -11.81
C ALA A 331 -3.75 11.58 -11.47
N ALA A 332 -4.79 12.31 -11.05
CA ALA A 332 -6.10 11.71 -10.93
C ALA A 332 -6.51 11.13 -12.30
N PRO A 333 -7.06 9.91 -12.36
CA PRO A 333 -7.55 9.34 -13.61
C PRO A 333 -8.59 10.29 -14.21
N VAL A 334 -8.38 10.63 -15.48
CA VAL A 334 -9.36 11.36 -16.27
C VAL A 334 -10.51 10.39 -16.59
N ALA A 335 -11.75 10.87 -16.53
CA ALA A 335 -12.91 10.07 -16.89
C ALA A 335 -12.76 9.53 -18.32
N SER A 336 -12.94 8.23 -18.51
CA SER A 336 -12.86 7.58 -19.82
C SER A 336 -14.05 7.96 -20.72
N ASP A 337 -13.98 7.68 -22.01
CA ASP A 337 -15.11 7.89 -22.92
C ASP A 337 -16.36 7.09 -22.50
N VAL A 338 -16.16 5.92 -21.90
CA VAL A 338 -17.24 5.09 -21.32
C VAL A 338 -17.85 5.80 -20.12
N ASP A 339 -17.02 6.28 -19.18
CA ASP A 339 -17.50 7.04 -18.02
C ASP A 339 -18.27 8.28 -18.44
N LEU A 340 -17.82 8.99 -19.48
CA LEU A 340 -18.50 10.17 -20.02
C LEU A 340 -19.83 9.81 -20.69
N ALA A 341 -19.94 8.65 -21.34
CA ALA A 341 -21.19 8.17 -21.90
C ALA A 341 -22.20 7.80 -20.80
N GLU A 342 -21.77 7.07 -19.77
CA GLU A 342 -22.59 6.74 -18.59
C GLU A 342 -22.99 7.99 -17.81
N TRP A 343 -22.08 8.95 -17.66
CA TRP A 343 -22.37 10.25 -17.05
C TRP A 343 -23.50 10.98 -17.77
N ARG A 344 -23.49 11.01 -19.11
CA ARG A 344 -24.57 11.61 -19.91
C ARG A 344 -25.89 10.88 -19.72
N GLU A 345 -25.87 9.56 -19.63
CA GLU A 345 -27.06 8.74 -19.33
C GLU A 345 -27.65 9.10 -17.96
N HIS A 346 -26.83 9.12 -16.91
CA HIS A 346 -27.28 9.49 -15.57
C HIS A 346 -27.82 10.93 -15.52
N CYS A 347 -27.15 11.88 -16.18
CA CYS A 347 -27.63 13.26 -16.26
C CYS A 347 -28.98 13.35 -17.00
N ARG A 348 -29.16 12.61 -18.09
CA ARG A 348 -30.44 12.58 -18.81
C ARG A 348 -31.56 12.00 -17.95
N ARG A 349 -31.30 10.93 -17.20
CA ARG A 349 -32.25 10.35 -16.25
C ARG A 349 -32.60 11.32 -15.10
N LEU A 350 -31.64 12.11 -14.64
CA LEU A 350 -31.89 13.16 -13.64
C LEU A 350 -32.79 14.27 -14.20
N LEU A 351 -32.63 14.60 -15.48
CA LEU A 351 -33.35 15.70 -16.16
C LEU A 351 -34.68 15.29 -16.81
N SER A 352 -35.06 14.01 -16.81
CA SER A 352 -36.27 13.56 -17.50
C SER A 352 -37.55 14.00 -16.78
N GLU A 353 -38.53 14.45 -17.57
CA GLU A 353 -39.87 14.81 -17.11
C GLU A 353 -40.92 13.94 -17.84
N PRO A 354 -41.81 13.21 -17.14
CA PRO A 354 -41.93 13.13 -15.67
C PRO A 354 -40.74 12.42 -15.02
N THR A 355 -40.51 12.69 -13.74
CA THR A 355 -39.39 12.10 -12.99
C THR A 355 -39.50 10.57 -12.94
N PRO A 356 -38.42 9.83 -13.23
CA PRO A 356 -38.43 8.36 -13.26
C PRO A 356 -38.22 7.76 -11.87
N PHE A 357 -37.93 8.58 -10.85
CA PHE A 357 -37.61 8.13 -9.51
C PHE A 357 -38.89 7.93 -8.69
N SER A 358 -39.03 6.76 -8.05
CA SER A 358 -40.15 6.47 -7.16
C SER A 358 -39.97 7.07 -5.76
N ASN A 359 -38.72 7.25 -5.34
CA ASN A 359 -38.35 7.78 -4.02
C ASN A 359 -37.00 8.52 -4.06
N VAL A 360 -36.69 9.23 -2.98
CA VAL A 360 -35.46 10.02 -2.86
C VAL A 360 -34.20 9.14 -2.84
N LEU A 361 -34.29 7.89 -2.38
CA LEU A 361 -33.17 6.95 -2.37
C LEU A 361 -32.70 6.65 -3.80
N GLN A 362 -33.63 6.43 -4.74
CA GLN A 362 -33.29 6.21 -6.16
C GLN A 362 -32.66 7.45 -6.80
N LEU A 363 -33.20 8.65 -6.52
CA LEU A 363 -32.65 9.90 -7.01
C LEU A 363 -31.21 10.11 -6.51
N THR A 364 -30.99 9.96 -5.21
CA THR A 364 -29.66 10.12 -4.60
C THR A 364 -28.68 9.07 -5.08
N ALA A 365 -29.12 7.82 -5.31
CA ALA A 365 -28.28 6.78 -5.91
C ALA A 365 -27.82 7.15 -7.32
N THR A 366 -28.74 7.63 -8.18
CA THR A 366 -28.39 8.09 -9.54
C THR A 366 -27.50 9.34 -9.49
N ALA A 367 -27.72 10.26 -8.55
CA ALA A 367 -26.85 11.41 -8.32
C ALA A 367 -25.42 10.97 -7.92
N SER A 368 -25.30 9.98 -7.03
CA SER A 368 -24.00 9.44 -6.62
C SER A 368 -23.28 8.76 -7.78
N GLN A 369 -23.99 8.02 -8.64
CA GLN A 369 -23.43 7.42 -9.85
C GLN A 369 -22.96 8.49 -10.84
N ALA A 370 -23.76 9.52 -11.08
CA ALA A 370 -23.38 10.65 -11.94
C ALA A 370 -22.11 11.36 -11.45
N LEU A 371 -21.94 11.52 -10.13
CA LEU A 371 -20.72 12.09 -9.55
C LEU A 371 -19.50 11.19 -9.77
N ALA A 372 -19.66 9.88 -9.61
CA ALA A 372 -18.60 8.91 -9.86
C ALA A 372 -18.13 8.94 -11.32
N CYS A 373 -19.06 8.84 -12.27
CA CYS A 373 -18.77 8.92 -13.71
C CYS A 373 -18.23 10.31 -14.13
N ALA A 374 -18.56 11.38 -13.39
CA ALA A 374 -17.96 12.71 -13.58
C ALA A 374 -16.49 12.81 -13.11
N GLY A 375 -15.92 11.70 -12.62
CA GLY A 375 -14.54 11.61 -12.18
C GLY A 375 -14.32 11.87 -10.69
N MET A 376 -15.38 11.93 -9.86
CA MET A 376 -15.22 11.98 -8.41
C MET A 376 -14.93 10.56 -7.88
N GLN A 377 -13.82 10.38 -7.18
CA GLN A 377 -13.45 9.07 -6.64
C GLN A 377 -14.13 8.77 -5.32
N ARG A 378 -14.34 9.82 -4.50
CA ARG A 378 -15.10 9.73 -3.26
C ARG A 378 -16.19 10.77 -3.27
N ALA A 379 -17.40 10.36 -2.90
CA ALA A 379 -18.54 11.25 -2.84
C ALA A 379 -19.44 10.87 -1.66
N LEU A 380 -20.00 11.89 -1.01
CA LEU A 380 -20.99 11.77 0.05
C LEU A 380 -22.16 12.69 -0.29
N VAL A 381 -23.35 12.10 -0.41
CA VAL A 381 -24.60 12.83 -0.67
C VAL A 381 -25.41 12.83 0.61
N LEU A 382 -25.60 14.01 1.20
CA LEU A 382 -26.38 14.19 2.43
C LEU A 382 -27.68 14.95 2.14
N LEU A 383 -28.79 14.50 2.72
CA LEU A 383 -30.06 15.23 2.70
C LEU A 383 -30.22 16.03 3.98
N PHE A 384 -30.81 17.22 3.85
CA PHE A 384 -31.12 18.07 4.99
C PHE A 384 -32.50 17.76 5.55
N ASP A 385 -32.54 17.19 6.75
CA ASP A 385 -33.74 17.05 7.55
C ASP A 385 -33.99 18.33 8.33
N ARG A 386 -34.96 19.12 7.86
CA ARG A 386 -35.37 20.38 8.52
C ARG A 386 -36.06 20.18 9.86
N LYS A 387 -36.77 19.07 10.06
CA LYS A 387 -37.50 18.82 11.32
C LYS A 387 -36.53 18.62 12.47
N GLN A 388 -35.43 17.93 12.20
CA GLN A 388 -34.41 17.59 13.17
C GLN A 388 -33.15 18.45 13.02
N ASN A 389 -33.19 19.44 12.12
CA ASN A 389 -32.12 20.37 11.78
C ASN A 389 -30.75 19.66 11.63
N ARG A 390 -30.69 18.65 10.76
CA ARG A 390 -29.49 17.82 10.58
C ARG A 390 -29.32 17.33 9.15
N LEU A 391 -28.08 17.14 8.72
CA LEU A 391 -27.75 16.48 7.46
C LEU A 391 -27.51 15.00 7.69
N VAL A 392 -28.17 14.15 6.92
CA VAL A 392 -28.07 12.69 7.03
C VAL A 392 -27.56 12.12 5.71
N ALA A 393 -26.48 11.33 5.78
CA ALA A 393 -25.92 10.65 4.62
C ALA A 393 -26.95 9.71 3.99
N GLN A 394 -27.09 9.78 2.66
CA GLN A 394 -27.94 8.89 1.88
C GLN A 394 -27.12 7.96 1.00
N GLN A 395 -26.06 8.48 0.41
CA GLN A 395 -25.16 7.73 -0.46
C GLN A 395 -23.72 8.07 -0.13
N SER A 396 -22.88 7.04 -0.12
CA SER A 396 -21.44 7.17 0.00
C SER A 396 -20.78 6.32 -1.07
N ALA A 397 -19.96 6.93 -1.90
CA ALA A 397 -19.14 6.26 -2.91
C ALA A 397 -17.66 6.46 -2.57
N GLY A 398 -16.83 5.42 -2.69
CA GLY A 398 -15.39 5.49 -2.42
C GLY A 398 -15.01 5.78 -0.96
N LEU A 399 -15.95 5.65 0.00
CA LEU A 399 -15.74 5.91 1.41
C LEU A 399 -15.96 4.64 2.26
N PRO A 400 -15.41 4.58 3.50
CA PRO A 400 -15.69 3.49 4.43
C PRO A 400 -17.19 3.33 4.72
N SER A 401 -17.63 2.12 5.05
CA SER A 401 -19.05 1.80 5.30
C SER A 401 -19.71 2.65 6.38
N ASP A 402 -18.94 3.14 7.35
CA ASP A 402 -19.44 4.03 8.40
C ASP A 402 -19.87 5.41 7.88
N ALA A 403 -19.36 5.84 6.72
CA ALA A 403 -19.74 7.10 6.08
C ALA A 403 -21.24 7.14 5.72
N ALA A 404 -21.84 5.99 5.41
CA ALA A 404 -23.27 5.88 5.11
C ALA A 404 -24.16 6.22 6.31
N ARG A 405 -23.63 6.18 7.55
CA ARG A 405 -24.34 6.55 8.79
C ARG A 405 -23.99 7.95 9.27
N LEU A 406 -23.23 8.72 8.50
CA LEU A 406 -22.79 10.04 8.92
C LEU A 406 -23.99 10.98 9.08
N THR A 407 -24.04 11.64 10.23
CA THR A 407 -24.96 12.76 10.50
C THR A 407 -24.14 13.99 10.85
N LEU A 408 -24.49 15.13 10.26
CA LEU A 408 -23.86 16.42 10.56
C LEU A 408 -24.91 17.36 11.17
N ILE A 409 -24.53 18.01 12.25
CA ILE A 409 -25.35 19.00 12.95
C ILE A 409 -24.84 20.39 12.54
N PRO A 410 -25.65 21.23 11.88
CA PRO A 410 -25.23 22.54 11.37
C PRO A 410 -24.60 23.44 12.42
N GLU A 411 -25.05 23.37 13.66
CA GLU A 411 -24.57 24.19 14.78
C GLU A 411 -23.11 23.89 15.14
N GLN A 412 -22.61 22.70 14.81
CA GLN A 412 -21.25 22.27 15.13
C GLN A 412 -20.21 22.75 14.12
N SER A 413 -20.62 23.38 13.01
CA SER A 413 -19.71 23.88 11.99
C SER A 413 -20.23 25.12 11.28
N GLN A 414 -19.44 26.20 11.33
CA GLN A 414 -19.74 27.44 10.61
C GLN A 414 -19.82 27.24 9.09
N ILE A 415 -19.00 26.33 8.53
CA ILE A 415 -19.04 26.02 7.10
C ILE A 415 -20.37 25.35 6.74
N VAL A 416 -20.78 24.33 7.49
CA VAL A 416 -22.03 23.62 7.23
C VAL A 416 -23.21 24.58 7.36
N ARG A 417 -23.23 25.42 8.41
CA ARG A 417 -24.27 26.45 8.58
C ARG A 417 -24.36 27.40 7.39
N ARG A 418 -23.23 27.93 6.90
CA ARG A 418 -23.21 28.82 5.72
C ARG A 418 -23.66 28.13 4.44
N LEU A 419 -23.30 26.86 4.25
CA LEU A 419 -23.72 26.08 3.10
C LEU A 419 -25.22 25.72 3.13
N LEU A 420 -25.84 25.68 4.31
CA LEU A 420 -27.28 25.41 4.45
C LEU A 420 -28.14 26.68 4.40
N ASP A 421 -27.57 27.85 4.71
CA ASP A 421 -28.26 29.15 4.66
C ASP A 421 -28.62 29.55 3.23
N LYS A 422 -27.67 29.40 2.29
CA LYS A 422 -27.89 29.65 0.87
C LYS A 422 -27.09 28.69 -0.01
N PRO A 423 -27.59 28.34 -1.21
CA PRO A 423 -26.84 27.52 -2.15
C PRO A 423 -25.48 28.16 -2.49
N ALA A 424 -24.40 27.53 -2.03
CA ALA A 424 -23.02 27.93 -2.26
C ALA A 424 -22.13 26.73 -2.59
N GLN A 425 -20.91 27.00 -3.05
CA GLN A 425 -19.86 26.02 -3.26
C GLN A 425 -18.60 26.45 -2.50
N LEU A 426 -18.02 25.54 -1.75
CA LEU A 426 -16.70 25.68 -1.15
C LEU A 426 -15.74 24.71 -1.84
N ARG A 427 -14.66 25.25 -2.40
CA ARG A 427 -13.53 24.47 -2.91
C ARG A 427 -12.36 24.62 -1.96
N LEU A 428 -11.96 23.52 -1.33
CA LEU A 428 -10.72 23.44 -0.58
C LEU A 428 -9.57 23.12 -1.52
N GLN A 429 -8.47 23.80 -1.29
CA GLN A 429 -7.20 23.65 -1.99
C GLN A 429 -6.07 24.04 -1.02
N PRO A 430 -4.80 23.67 -1.28
CA PRO A 430 -3.69 23.95 -0.37
C PRO A 430 -3.63 25.42 0.08
N ALA A 431 -3.93 26.36 -0.82
CA ALA A 431 -3.91 27.80 -0.55
C ALA A 431 -4.94 28.28 0.50
N ASN A 432 -6.04 27.57 0.72
CA ASN A 432 -7.09 27.96 1.66
C ASN A 432 -7.39 26.91 2.74
N MET A 433 -6.74 25.75 2.67
CA MET A 433 -7.01 24.62 3.58
C MET A 433 -6.76 24.99 5.04
N ALA A 434 -5.68 25.71 5.36
CA ALA A 434 -5.38 26.13 6.72
C ALA A 434 -6.49 26.97 7.35
N GLN A 435 -7.12 27.84 6.55
CA GLN A 435 -8.20 28.72 7.01
C GLN A 435 -9.51 27.96 7.24
N PHE A 436 -9.89 27.08 6.32
CA PHE A 436 -11.19 26.42 6.35
C PHE A 436 -11.19 25.08 7.08
N SER A 437 -10.05 24.40 7.18
CA SER A 437 -9.96 23.11 7.86
C SER A 437 -10.48 23.24 9.28
N ALA A 438 -10.03 24.21 10.09
CA ALA A 438 -10.51 24.39 11.46
C ALA A 438 -12.04 24.46 11.61
N LEU A 439 -12.76 24.94 10.59
CA LEU A 439 -14.20 25.12 10.59
C LEU A 439 -15.00 23.92 10.06
N LEU A 440 -14.34 22.91 9.48
CA LEU A 440 -15.00 21.68 9.02
C LEU A 440 -15.34 20.75 10.20
N PRO A 441 -16.48 20.04 10.15
CA PRO A 441 -16.78 18.99 11.12
C PRO A 441 -15.66 17.95 11.18
N GLY A 442 -15.26 17.54 12.39
CA GLY A 442 -14.21 16.54 12.57
C GLY A 442 -14.52 15.20 11.89
N SER A 443 -15.79 14.83 11.85
CA SER A 443 -16.28 13.64 11.15
C SER A 443 -16.10 13.71 9.63
N LEU A 444 -16.28 14.88 9.00
CA LEU A 444 -15.98 15.06 7.57
C LEU A 444 -14.47 15.03 7.31
N LYS A 445 -13.65 15.63 8.17
CA LYS A 445 -12.18 15.57 8.04
C LYS A 445 -11.64 14.15 8.11
N ALA A 446 -12.21 13.33 9.01
CA ALA A 446 -11.82 11.94 9.16
C ALA A 446 -12.11 11.13 7.88
N LEU A 447 -13.16 11.48 7.14
CA LEU A 447 -13.52 10.84 5.87
C LEU A 447 -12.72 11.39 4.68
N PHE A 448 -12.46 12.70 4.66
CA PHE A 448 -11.76 13.41 3.58
C PHE A 448 -10.50 14.09 4.11
N SER A 449 -9.40 13.33 4.20
CA SER A 449 -8.09 13.81 4.68
C SER A 449 -7.24 14.54 3.63
N GLY A 450 -7.75 14.69 2.41
CA GLY A 450 -7.04 15.32 1.30
C GLY A 450 -7.08 16.85 1.32
N GLU A 451 -6.14 17.48 0.60
CA GLU A 451 -6.04 18.94 0.50
C GLU A 451 -6.99 19.57 -0.53
N HIS A 452 -7.62 18.72 -1.36
CA HIS A 452 -8.56 19.12 -2.40
C HIS A 452 -9.93 18.50 -2.13
N LEU A 453 -10.94 19.32 -1.86
CA LEU A 453 -12.30 18.87 -1.53
C LEU A 453 -13.33 19.86 -2.08
N LEU A 454 -14.43 19.34 -2.62
CA LEU A 454 -15.58 20.14 -3.05
C LEU A 454 -16.74 19.91 -2.09
N LEU A 455 -17.33 21.00 -1.60
CA LEU A 455 -18.60 20.99 -0.88
C LEU A 455 -19.58 21.87 -1.63
N ARG A 456 -20.70 21.31 -2.07
CA ARG A 456 -21.74 22.03 -2.81
C ARG A 456 -23.10 21.75 -2.18
N SER A 457 -23.73 22.80 -1.69
CA SER A 457 -25.12 22.76 -1.26
C SER A 457 -26.05 22.94 -2.45
N LEU A 458 -27.05 22.07 -2.56
CA LEU A 458 -28.04 22.03 -3.63
C LEU A 458 -29.43 22.36 -3.06
N GLY A 459 -30.18 23.19 -3.77
CA GLY A 459 -31.47 23.67 -3.30
C GLY A 459 -32.43 24.07 -4.41
N ILE A 460 -33.68 24.32 -4.02
CA ILE A 460 -34.77 24.81 -4.89
C ILE A 460 -35.20 26.16 -4.35
N ASP A 461 -35.34 27.17 -5.22
CA ASP A 461 -35.80 28.52 -4.84
C ASP A 461 -35.06 29.12 -3.64
N GLY A 462 -33.73 28.97 -3.64
CA GLY A 462 -32.85 29.44 -2.55
C GLY A 462 -32.87 28.58 -1.29
N ARG A 463 -33.72 27.56 -1.20
CA ARG A 463 -33.84 26.67 -0.05
C ARG A 463 -32.99 25.41 -0.23
N VAL A 464 -31.96 25.24 0.59
CA VAL A 464 -31.05 24.09 0.53
C VAL A 464 -31.76 22.82 1.02
N LEU A 465 -31.59 21.73 0.26
CA LEU A 465 -32.15 20.39 0.53
C LEU A 465 -31.09 19.30 0.62
N MET A 466 -29.93 19.51 0.01
CA MET A 466 -28.89 18.51 -0.11
C MET A 466 -27.51 19.14 0.00
N LEU A 467 -26.54 18.42 0.57
CA LEU A 467 -25.13 18.76 0.55
C LEU A 467 -24.36 17.62 -0.12
N VAL A 468 -23.62 17.95 -1.17
CA VAL A 468 -22.68 17.04 -1.84
C VAL A 468 -21.27 17.36 -1.38
N VAL A 469 -20.54 16.35 -0.94
CA VAL A 469 -19.10 16.46 -0.60
C VAL A 469 -18.33 15.46 -1.45
N SER A 470 -17.32 15.89 -2.19
CA SER A 470 -16.59 14.99 -3.10
C SER A 470 -15.13 15.38 -3.34
N ASP A 471 -14.30 14.37 -3.64
CA ASP A 471 -12.92 14.58 -4.06
C ASP A 471 -12.37 13.51 -5.02
N GLN A 472 -11.12 13.68 -5.43
CA GLN A 472 -10.34 12.72 -6.19
C GLN A 472 -9.23 12.12 -5.31
N ASN A 473 -9.58 11.59 -4.14
CA ASN A 473 -8.61 11.10 -3.14
C ASN A 473 -7.57 12.17 -2.74
N GLY A 474 -8.01 13.42 -2.61
CA GLY A 474 -7.16 14.56 -2.31
C GLY A 474 -6.21 14.99 -3.43
N ALA A 475 -6.39 14.53 -4.66
CA ALA A 475 -5.68 15.05 -5.84
C ALA A 475 -6.27 16.38 -6.33
N PRO A 476 -5.47 17.22 -7.01
CA PRO A 476 -5.96 18.47 -7.59
C PRO A 476 -6.99 18.21 -8.70
N PHE A 477 -8.05 19.02 -8.73
CA PHE A 477 -9.06 18.96 -9.78
C PHE A 477 -8.58 19.65 -11.05
N SER A 478 -8.76 18.99 -12.20
CA SER A 478 -8.64 19.63 -13.52
C SER A 478 -9.82 20.58 -13.79
N ASP A 479 -9.64 21.54 -14.70
CA ASP A 479 -10.72 22.44 -15.11
C ASP A 479 -11.91 21.68 -15.71
N THR A 480 -11.64 20.64 -16.51
CA THR A 480 -12.66 19.76 -17.07
C THR A 480 -13.47 19.07 -15.97
N THR A 481 -12.79 18.53 -14.94
CA THR A 481 -13.45 17.88 -13.80
C THR A 481 -14.36 18.86 -13.06
N LEU A 482 -13.93 20.10 -12.84
CA LEU A 482 -14.73 21.13 -12.17
C LEU A 482 -15.97 21.51 -13.00
N GLN A 483 -15.83 21.64 -14.31
CA GLN A 483 -16.96 21.91 -15.21
C GLN A 483 -17.97 20.76 -15.22
N THR A 484 -17.49 19.51 -15.30
CA THR A 484 -18.35 18.32 -15.26
C THR A 484 -19.07 18.22 -13.92
N PHE A 485 -18.37 18.43 -12.80
CA PHE A 485 -18.97 18.48 -11.47
C PHE A 485 -20.08 19.54 -11.38
N ALA A 486 -19.82 20.76 -11.87
CA ALA A 486 -20.82 21.83 -11.89
C ALA A 486 -22.07 21.42 -12.68
N LYS A 487 -21.91 20.86 -13.89
CA LYS A 487 -23.02 20.34 -14.70
C LYS A 487 -23.79 19.21 -14.00
N THR A 488 -23.09 18.28 -13.37
CA THR A 488 -23.71 17.19 -12.60
C THR A 488 -24.56 17.75 -11.46
N THR A 489 -24.03 18.69 -10.68
CA THR A 489 -24.77 19.30 -9.56
C THR A 489 -26.00 20.09 -10.02
N GLN A 490 -25.93 20.76 -11.19
CA GLN A 490 -27.09 21.40 -11.81
C GLN A 490 -28.16 20.39 -12.24
N CYS A 491 -27.76 19.24 -12.80
CA CYS A 491 -28.71 18.17 -13.14
C CYS A 491 -29.42 17.64 -11.88
N ILE A 492 -28.68 17.48 -10.78
CA ILE A 492 -29.24 17.06 -9.49
C ILE A 492 -30.21 18.11 -8.93
N GLU A 493 -29.85 19.41 -8.97
CA GLU A 493 -30.75 20.49 -8.54
C GLU A 493 -32.07 20.51 -9.31
N ARG A 494 -32.01 20.34 -10.65
CA ARG A 494 -33.21 20.26 -11.49
C ARG A 494 -34.03 19.00 -11.20
N ALA A 495 -33.37 17.85 -11.01
CA ALA A 495 -34.03 16.60 -10.62
C ALA A 495 -34.79 16.75 -9.29
N LEU A 496 -34.19 17.42 -8.30
CA LEU A 496 -34.84 17.71 -7.02
C LEU A 496 -36.08 18.60 -7.21
N ALA A 497 -35.98 19.63 -8.07
CA ALA A 497 -37.11 20.50 -8.39
C ALA A 497 -38.26 19.71 -9.03
N THR A 498 -38.01 18.95 -10.09
CA THR A 498 -39.03 18.13 -10.76
C THR A 498 -39.61 17.07 -9.82
N PHE A 499 -38.78 16.42 -8.99
CA PHE A 499 -39.24 15.43 -8.02
C PHE A 499 -40.15 16.04 -6.94
N SER A 500 -39.84 17.24 -6.45
CA SER A 500 -40.65 17.93 -5.45
C SER A 500 -42.05 18.31 -5.95
N ARG A 501 -42.20 18.60 -7.26
CA ARG A 501 -43.48 18.95 -7.88
C ARG A 501 -44.43 17.76 -8.04
N ARG A 502 -43.93 16.53 -7.97
CA ARG A 502 -44.76 15.31 -8.04
C ARG A 502 -45.71 15.16 -6.84
N GLY A 503 -45.37 15.77 -5.71
CA GLY A 503 -46.15 15.70 -4.47
C GLY A 503 -47.16 16.83 -4.28
N VAL A 504 -47.36 17.69 -5.29
CA VAL A 504 -48.38 18.75 -5.32
C VAL A 504 -49.56 18.33 -6.17
#